data_AF-A0A2X1PIT4-F1
#
_entry.id   AF-A0A2X1PIT4-F1
#
_cell.length_a   1.000
_cell.length_b   1.000
_cell.length_c   1.000
_cell.angle_alpha   90.00
_cell.angle_beta   90.00
_cell.angle_gamma   90.00
#
_symmetry.space_group_name_H-M   'P 1'
#
loop_
_entity.id
_entity.type
_entity.pdbx_description
1 polymer ?
#
loop_
_entity_poly.entity_id
_entity_poly.type
_entity_poly.pdbx_seq_one_letter_code
_entity_poly.pdbx_strand_id
1 'polypeptide(L)'
;MQHNPLLEQLYSGHSLSTSESTALFNAVIQGELSNEQIAAMLIALKVRGANTEEISGAVAASLQNAKAFPYPNYPFADIVGQEAMVKTLLIFPLPVRLLRHQWE
;
A
#
# COMPACT_ATOMS: atom_id res chain seq x y z
N MET A 1 -28.00 3.84 3.64
CA MET A 1 -26.53 3.63 3.60
C MET A 1 -26.29 2.15 3.44
N GLN A 2 -25.55 1.72 2.42
CA GLN A 2 -25.18 0.32 2.25
C GLN A 2 -24.12 -0.01 3.31
N HIS A 3 -24.43 -0.94 4.22
CA HIS A 3 -23.56 -1.28 5.35
C HIS A 3 -22.53 -2.31 4.87
N ASN A 4 -21.25 -1.92 4.87
CA ASN A 4 -20.15 -2.87 4.66
C ASN A 4 -19.71 -3.40 6.03
N PRO A 5 -19.85 -4.70 6.32
CA PRO A 5 -19.54 -5.25 7.64
C PRO A 5 -18.08 -5.01 8.05
N LEU A 6 -17.16 -4.91 7.09
CA LEU A 6 -15.75 -4.61 7.36
C LEU A 6 -15.53 -3.16 7.81
N LEU A 7 -16.34 -2.22 7.30
CA LEU A 7 -16.30 -0.83 7.76
C LEU A 7 -16.80 -0.73 9.21
N GLU A 8 -17.88 -1.44 9.55
CA GLU A 8 -18.39 -1.47 10.94
C GLU A 8 -17.39 -2.09 11.92
N GLN A 9 -16.71 -3.17 11.52
CA GLN A 9 -15.61 -3.75 12.29
C GLN A 9 -14.50 -2.71 12.54
N LEU A 10 -14.14 -1.96 11.51
CA LEU A 10 -13.08 -0.97 11.58
C LEU A 10 -13.50 0.26 12.42
N TYR A 11 -14.76 0.70 12.33
CA TYR A 11 -15.33 1.78 13.13
C TYR A 11 -15.50 1.41 14.60
N SER A 12 -15.73 0.13 14.90
CA SER A 12 -15.75 -0.39 16.28
C SER A 12 -14.34 -0.59 16.86
N GLY A 13 -13.28 -0.20 16.14
CA GLY A 13 -11.90 -0.25 16.60
C GLY A 13 -11.26 -1.64 16.49
N HIS A 14 -11.92 -2.59 15.84
CA HIS A 14 -11.35 -3.91 15.61
C HIS A 14 -10.41 -3.89 14.42
N SER A 15 -9.32 -4.65 14.54
CA SER A 15 -8.39 -4.90 13.45
C SER A 15 -9.01 -5.78 12.37
N LEU A 16 -8.62 -5.54 11.13
CA LEU A 16 -8.90 -6.46 10.02
C LEU A 16 -7.73 -7.45 9.85
N SER A 17 -8.06 -8.68 9.46
CA SER A 17 -7.08 -9.63 8.92
C SER A 17 -6.59 -9.19 7.53
N THR A 18 -5.50 -9.78 7.06
CA THR A 18 -4.96 -9.49 5.72
C THR A 18 -5.99 -9.71 4.61
N SER A 19 -6.80 -10.77 4.68
CA SER A 19 -7.83 -11.07 3.69
C SER A 19 -8.98 -10.06 3.71
N GLU A 20 -9.41 -9.64 4.91
CA GLU A 20 -10.47 -8.64 5.09
C GLU A 20 -10.00 -7.27 4.60
N SER A 21 -8.79 -6.86 4.97
CA SER A 21 -8.18 -5.63 4.47
C SER A 21 -8.04 -5.66 2.94
N THR A 22 -7.59 -6.78 2.36
CA THR A 22 -7.51 -6.94 0.90
C THR A 22 -8.86 -6.74 0.23
N ALA A 23 -9.92 -7.38 0.76
CA ALA A 23 -11.27 -7.23 0.22
C ALA A 23 -11.76 -5.78 0.31
N LEU A 24 -11.52 -5.12 1.44
CA LEU A 24 -11.92 -3.73 1.65
C LEU A 24 -11.19 -2.75 0.71
N PHE A 25 -9.87 -2.89 0.54
CA PHE A 25 -9.10 -2.06 -0.38
C PHE A 25 -9.41 -2.36 -1.85
N ASN A 26 -9.80 -3.58 -2.21
CA ASN A 26 -10.31 -3.88 -3.56
C ASN A 26 -11.61 -3.11 -3.85
N ALA A 27 -12.54 -3.06 -2.90
CA ALA A 27 -13.77 -2.28 -3.04
C ALA A 27 -13.47 -0.77 -3.23
N VAL A 28 -12.44 -0.25 -2.58
CA VAL A 28 -11.96 1.14 -2.79
C VAL A 28 -11.46 1.32 -4.24
N ILE A 29 -10.56 0.45 -4.70
CA ILE A 29 -9.93 0.57 -6.03
C ILE A 29 -10.97 0.42 -7.15
N GLN A 30 -11.98 -0.43 -6.94
CA GLN A 30 -13.06 -0.68 -7.89
C GLN A 30 -14.15 0.41 -7.86
N GLY A 31 -14.06 1.38 -6.93
CA GLY A 31 -15.03 2.48 -6.83
C GLY A 31 -16.36 2.08 -6.20
N GLU A 32 -16.39 1.00 -5.42
CA GLU A 32 -17.60 0.49 -4.76
C GLU A 32 -17.92 1.21 -3.45
N LEU A 33 -16.97 1.98 -2.91
CA LEU A 33 -17.16 2.80 -1.71
C LEU A 33 -17.31 4.28 -2.07
N SER A 34 -18.23 4.94 -1.36
CA SER A 34 -18.40 6.40 -1.42
C SER A 34 -17.21 7.15 -0.81
N ASN A 35 -17.03 8.41 -1.20
CA ASN A 35 -15.96 9.26 -0.66
C ASN A 35 -16.04 9.40 0.86
N GLU A 36 -17.25 9.46 1.40
CA GLU A 36 -17.51 9.54 2.85
C GLU A 36 -17.06 8.26 3.56
N GLN A 37 -17.33 7.09 2.98
CA GLN A 37 -16.88 5.81 3.52
C GLN A 37 -15.36 5.66 3.46
N ILE A 38 -14.74 6.09 2.35
CA ILE A 38 -13.27 6.07 2.21
C ILE A 38 -12.63 7.00 3.26
N ALA A 39 -13.14 8.22 3.42
CA ALA A 39 -12.64 9.17 4.40
C ALA A 39 -12.76 8.62 5.83
N ALA A 40 -13.93 8.08 6.19
CA ALA A 40 -14.15 7.48 7.51
C ALA A 40 -13.24 6.29 7.77
N MET A 41 -13.07 5.40 6.79
CA MET A 41 -12.15 4.26 6.85
C MET A 41 -10.71 4.72 7.12
N LEU A 42 -10.21 5.69 6.35
CA LEU A 42 -8.84 6.19 6.49
C LEU A 42 -8.62 6.89 7.84
N ILE A 43 -9.60 7.65 8.33
CA ILE A 43 -9.54 8.29 9.65
C ILE A 43 -9.49 7.23 10.75
N ALA A 44 -10.35 6.22 10.70
CA ALA A 44 -10.38 5.16 11.70
C ALA A 44 -9.07 4.35 11.72
N LEU A 45 -8.50 4.02 10.56
CA LEU A 45 -7.17 3.42 10.45
C LEU A 45 -6.08 4.33 11.04
N LYS A 46 -6.11 5.64 10.75
CA LYS A 46 -5.12 6.60 11.24
C LYS A 46 -5.17 6.77 12.76
N VAL A 47 -6.38 6.86 13.32
CA VAL A 47 -6.61 7.09 14.76
C VAL A 47 -6.23 5.86 15.57
N ARG A 48 -6.62 4.66 15.12
CA ARG A 48 -6.25 3.41 15.79
C ARG A 48 -4.77 3.06 15.60
N GLY A 49 -4.22 3.40 14.44
CA GLY A 49 -2.93 2.89 13.95
C GLY A 49 -3.15 1.62 13.13
N ALA A 50 -2.78 1.68 11.84
CA ALA A 50 -2.86 0.53 10.95
C ALA A 50 -1.81 -0.52 11.36
N ASN A 51 -2.23 -1.78 11.43
CA ASN A 51 -1.34 -2.90 11.73
C ASN A 51 -0.71 -3.50 10.46
N THR A 52 0.19 -4.46 10.64
CA THR A 52 0.91 -5.11 9.53
C THR A 52 -0.04 -5.86 8.59
N GLU A 53 -1.06 -6.52 9.12
CA GLU A 53 -2.06 -7.27 8.36
C GLU A 53 -2.87 -6.35 7.43
N GLU A 54 -3.27 -5.19 7.95
CA GLU A 54 -4.03 -4.18 7.22
C GLU A 54 -3.20 -3.56 6.10
N ILE A 55 -1.95 -3.19 6.38
CA ILE A 55 -1.01 -2.68 5.39
C ILE A 55 -0.73 -3.76 4.33
N SER A 56 -0.51 -5.00 4.74
CA SER A 56 -0.27 -6.12 3.82
C SER A 56 -1.46 -6.36 2.89
N GLY A 57 -2.68 -6.26 3.43
CA GLY A 57 -3.91 -6.38 2.63
C GLY A 57 -4.07 -5.24 1.62
N ALA A 58 -3.76 -3.99 2.02
CA ALA A 58 -3.76 -2.84 1.12
C ALA A 58 -2.75 -3.00 -0.04
N VAL A 59 -1.54 -3.50 0.27
CA VAL A 59 -0.51 -3.81 -0.72
C VAL A 59 -0.99 -4.93 -1.65
N ALA A 60 -1.57 -6.01 -1.11
CA ALA A 60 -2.08 -7.12 -1.91
C ALA A 60 -3.18 -6.66 -2.89
N ALA A 61 -4.14 -5.87 -2.42
CA ALA A 61 -5.18 -5.28 -3.27
C ALA A 61 -4.59 -4.37 -4.36
N SER A 62 -3.61 -3.54 -4.00
CA SER A 62 -2.93 -2.65 -4.96
C SER A 62 -2.20 -3.44 -6.05
N LEU A 63 -1.48 -4.50 -5.69
CA LEU A 63 -0.79 -5.37 -6.65
C LEU A 63 -1.75 -6.14 -7.56
N GLN A 64 -2.89 -6.62 -7.03
CA GLN A 64 -3.92 -7.32 -7.81
C GLN A 64 -4.54 -6.44 -8.90
N ASN A 65 -4.68 -5.14 -8.63
CA ASN A 65 -5.27 -4.18 -9.56
C ASN A 65 -4.22 -3.41 -10.37
N ALA A 66 -2.93 -3.65 -10.14
CA ALA A 66 -1.87 -3.00 -10.89
C ALA A 66 -1.84 -3.50 -12.34
N LYS A 67 -1.51 -2.59 -13.27
CA LYS A 67 -1.26 -2.98 -14.66
C LYS A 67 0.04 -3.78 -14.72
N ALA A 68 0.06 -4.81 -15.57
CA ALA A 68 1.27 -5.57 -15.83
C ALA A 68 2.39 -4.65 -16.32
N PHE A 69 3.59 -4.85 -15.78
CA PHE A 69 4.79 -4.13 -16.17
C PHE A 69 5.86 -5.16 -16.61
N PRO A 70 6.58 -4.94 -17.72
CA PRO A 70 7.57 -5.88 -18.22
C PRO A 70 8.70 -6.07 -17.20
N TYR A 71 8.96 -7.33 -16.85
CA TYR A 71 9.99 -7.69 -15.87
C TYR A 71 11.36 -7.87 -16.57
N PRO A 72 12.40 -7.13 -16.18
CA PRO A 72 13.73 -7.28 -16.76
C PRO A 72 14.43 -8.56 -16.25
N ASN A 73 15.17 -9.24 -17.13
CA ASN A 73 15.95 -10.43 -16.78
C ASN A 73 17.41 -10.08 -16.41
N TYR A 74 17.59 -9.20 -15.44
CA TYR A 74 18.87 -8.89 -14.80
C TYR A 74 18.62 -8.40 -13.36
N PRO A 75 19.60 -8.48 -12.44
CA PRO A 75 19.41 -7.97 -11.08
C PRO A 75 19.08 -6.48 -11.07
N PHE A 76 17.94 -6.11 -10.49
CA PHE A 76 17.53 -4.73 -10.29
C PHE A 76 16.94 -4.56 -8.88
N ALA A 77 16.87 -3.32 -8.42
CA ALA A 77 16.23 -2.95 -7.18
C ALA A 77 15.52 -1.61 -7.35
N ASP A 78 14.46 -1.40 -6.59
CA ASP A 78 13.75 -0.13 -6.51
C ASP A 78 14.06 0.56 -5.16
N ILE A 79 14.15 1.89 -5.17
CA ILE A 79 14.40 2.70 -3.97
C ILE A 79 13.25 3.70 -3.86
N VAL A 80 12.36 3.47 -2.89
CA VAL A 80 11.19 4.31 -2.64
C VAL A 80 11.11 4.71 -1.17
N GLY A 81 10.59 5.91 -0.90
CA GLY A 81 10.34 6.45 0.44
C GLY A 81 8.88 6.87 0.62
N GLN A 82 8.37 6.79 1.85
CA GLN A 82 7.00 7.23 2.19
C GLN A 82 6.83 8.75 2.10
N GLU A 83 7.89 9.48 2.45
CA GLU A 83 7.94 10.93 2.30
C GLU A 83 8.64 11.27 1.00
N ALA A 84 8.14 12.30 0.31
CA ALA A 84 8.53 12.70 -1.04
C ALA A 84 10.01 13.10 -1.19
N MET A 85 10.93 12.14 -1.03
CA MET A 85 12.28 12.18 -1.53
C MET A 85 12.31 11.36 -2.81
N VAL A 86 11.83 11.99 -3.89
CA VAL A 86 12.13 11.54 -5.25
C VAL A 86 13.65 11.64 -5.41
N LYS A 87 14.33 10.50 -5.35
CA LYS A 87 15.66 10.35 -5.95
C LYS A 87 15.63 9.19 -6.91
N THR A 88 15.35 9.55 -8.16
CA THR A 88 15.79 8.89 -9.40
C THR A 88 15.64 7.37 -9.46
N LEU A 89 14.70 6.93 -10.31
CA LEU A 89 14.72 5.60 -10.92
C LEU A 89 16.07 5.39 -11.62
N LEU A 90 16.98 4.66 -10.98
CA LEU A 90 18.23 4.23 -11.59
C LEU A 90 18.08 2.76 -11.96
N ILE A 91 17.66 2.51 -13.20
CA ILE A 91 17.82 1.22 -13.86
C ILE A 91 19.32 1.07 -14.15
N PHE A 92 20.09 0.49 -13.22
CA PHE A 92 21.54 0.36 -13.34
C PHE A 92 21.95 -0.98 -13.97
N PRO A 93 22.73 -0.97 -15.07
CA PRO A 93 23.53 -2.11 -15.48
C PRO A 93 25.03 -1.84 -15.23
N LEU A 94 25.50 -1.64 -13.98
CA LEU A 94 26.94 -1.69 -13.57
C LEU A 94 27.10 -1.42 -12.05
N PRO A 95 28.20 -1.88 -11.40
CA PRO A 95 28.22 -2.23 -9.98
C PRO A 95 28.29 -1.03 -9.04
N VAL A 96 27.47 -1.11 -7.99
CA VAL A 96 27.39 -0.23 -6.82
C VAL A 96 28.69 -0.25 -6.02
N ARG A 97 29.77 0.36 -6.55
CA ARG A 97 31.05 0.49 -5.83
C ARG A 97 31.36 1.92 -5.38
N LEU A 98 30.57 2.91 -5.80
CA LEU A 98 30.83 4.34 -5.49
C LEU A 98 29.95 4.96 -4.40
N LEU A 99 28.86 4.32 -3.96
CA LEU A 99 27.91 4.95 -3.01
C LEU A 99 28.21 4.70 -1.53
N ARG A 100 29.23 3.90 -1.18
CA ARG A 100 29.61 3.68 0.22
C ARG A 100 30.48 4.80 0.82
N HIS A 101 31.15 5.60 0.00
CA HIS A 101 32.14 6.59 0.46
C HIS A 101 31.59 7.99 0.78
N GLN A 102 30.27 8.20 0.72
CA GLN A 102 29.63 9.48 1.05
C GLN A 102 28.67 9.39 2.23
N TRP A 103 28.71 8.29 2.99
CA TRP A 103 27.91 8.09 4.21
C TRP A 103 28.74 7.75 5.45
N GLU A 104 30.07 7.99 5.39
CA GLU A 104 30.97 8.19 6.53
C GLU A 104 31.95 9.31 6.20
#